data_AF-A0A950VNR9-F1
#
_entry.id   AF-A0A950VNR9-F1
#
_cell.length_a   1.000
_cell.length_b   1.000
_cell.length_c   1.000
_cell.angle_alpha   90.00
_cell.angle_beta   90.00
_cell.angle_gamma   90.00
#
_symmetry.space_group_name_H-M   'P 1'
#
loop_
_entity.id
_entity.type
_entity.pdbx_description
1 polymer ?
#
loop_
_entity_poly.entity_id
_entity_poly.type
_entity_poly.pdbx_seq_one_letter_code
_entity_poly.pdbx_strand_id
1 'polypeptide(L)'
;MSYKVRIPANIKRDIASWNLPRDMLLEVYGQLLHRLAADPDNCLGDMVVPFTFRSFTFSLVDNQHFPPHHLFVFIVDQDQAKKELRIMGCRHSTEAPEGN
;
A
#
# COMPACT_ATOMS: atom_id res chain seq x y z
N MET A 1 9.97 -15.05 -2.58
CA MET A 1 8.79 -15.71 -3.23
C MET A 1 7.83 -14.62 -3.62
N SER A 2 7.25 -14.65 -4.83
CA SER A 2 6.38 -13.55 -5.28
C SER A 2 4.92 -13.75 -4.90
N TYR A 3 4.29 -12.73 -4.33
CA TYR A 3 2.85 -12.73 -4.01
C TYR A 3 2.06 -12.01 -5.09
N LYS A 4 0.85 -12.50 -5.38
CA LYS A 4 -0.08 -11.79 -6.25
C LYS A 4 -0.77 -10.68 -5.46
N VAL A 5 -0.60 -9.43 -5.86
CA VAL A 5 -1.32 -8.30 -5.25
C VAL A 5 -2.61 -8.05 -6.03
N ARG A 6 -3.77 -8.12 -5.35
CA ARG A 6 -5.06 -7.73 -5.93
C ARG A 6 -5.49 -6.39 -5.36
N ILE A 7 -5.80 -5.47 -6.28
CA ILE A 7 -6.34 -4.15 -5.97
C ILE A 7 -7.84 -4.15 -6.30
N PRO A 8 -8.73 -4.25 -5.30
CA PRO A 8 -10.18 -4.20 -5.51
C PRO A 8 -10.64 -2.90 -6.19
N ALA A 9 -11.80 -2.94 -6.85
CA ALA A 9 -12.34 -1.78 -7.57
C ALA A 9 -12.63 -0.58 -6.66
N ASN A 10 -13.05 -0.80 -5.41
CA ASN A 10 -13.22 0.27 -4.43
C ASN A 10 -11.89 0.95 -4.10
N ILE A 11 -10.83 0.18 -3.87
CA ILE A 11 -9.49 0.72 -3.62
C ILE A 11 -8.97 1.52 -4.81
N LYS A 12 -9.20 1.05 -6.05
CA LYS A 12 -8.85 1.84 -7.25
C LYS A 12 -9.56 3.18 -7.28
N ARG A 13 -10.84 3.22 -6.87
CA ARG A 13 -11.62 4.46 -6.77
C ARG A 13 -11.09 5.38 -5.69
N ASP A 14 -10.70 4.82 -4.54
CA ASP A 14 -10.11 5.59 -3.44
C ASP A 14 -8.75 6.19 -3.84
N ILE A 15 -7.89 5.43 -4.53
CA ILE A 15 -6.63 5.96 -5.08
C ILE A 15 -6.90 7.07 -6.10
N ALA A 16 -7.90 6.87 -6.97
CA ALA A 16 -8.26 7.87 -7.98
C ALA A 16 -8.80 9.17 -7.38
N SER A 17 -9.43 9.12 -6.20
CA SER A 17 -9.95 10.31 -5.52
C SER A 17 -8.86 11.18 -4.88
N TRP A 18 -7.62 10.69 -4.80
CA TRP A 18 -6.46 11.47 -4.34
C TRP A 18 -6.05 12.57 -5.33
N ASN A 19 -6.59 12.58 -6.55
CA ASN A 19 -6.33 13.58 -7.59
C ASN A 19 -4.83 13.78 -7.89
N LEU A 20 -4.05 12.72 -7.78
CA LEU A 20 -2.62 12.75 -8.06
C LEU A 20 -2.33 12.89 -9.57
N PRO A 21 -1.20 13.51 -9.94
CA PRO A 21 -0.65 13.46 -11.28
C PRO A 21 -0.51 12.02 -11.80
N ARG A 22 -0.62 11.84 -13.12
CA ARG A 22 -0.63 10.50 -13.76
C ARG A 22 0.64 9.70 -13.46
N ASP A 23 1.78 10.36 -13.51
CA ASP A 23 3.09 9.82 -13.18
C ASP A 23 3.15 9.33 -11.72
N MET A 24 2.65 10.11 -10.77
CA MET A 24 2.55 9.68 -9.37
C MET A 24 1.60 8.49 -9.18
N LEU A 25 0.45 8.48 -9.88
CA LEU A 25 -0.45 7.33 -9.85
C LEU A 25 0.24 6.07 -10.37
N LEU A 26 0.99 6.18 -11.47
CA LEU A 26 1.76 5.07 -12.03
C LEU A 26 2.80 4.56 -11.02
N GLU A 27 3.50 5.45 -10.33
CA GLU A 27 4.44 5.08 -9.27
C GLU A 27 3.75 4.37 -8.09
N VAL A 28 2.59 4.84 -7.65
CA VAL A 28 1.79 4.16 -6.61
C VAL A 28 1.48 2.72 -7.02
N TYR A 29 0.98 2.52 -8.24
CA TYR A 29 0.72 1.18 -8.77
C TYR A 29 2.00 0.36 -8.94
N GLY A 30 3.11 1.00 -9.31
CA GLY A 30 4.42 0.35 -9.44
C GLY A 30 4.93 -0.19 -8.10
N GLN A 31 4.84 0.61 -7.03
CA GLN A 31 5.20 0.16 -5.68
C GLN A 31 4.34 -1.04 -5.23
N LEU A 32 3.04 -1.00 -5.51
CA LEU A 32 2.12 -2.10 -5.14
C LEU A 32 2.32 -3.38 -5.97
N LEU A 33 2.52 -3.26 -7.28
CA LEU A 33 2.52 -4.42 -8.18
C LEU A 33 3.92 -5.01 -8.41
N HIS A 34 4.99 -4.24 -8.21
CA HIS A 34 6.35 -4.71 -8.42
C HIS A 34 7.11 -4.89 -7.11
N ARG A 35 7.21 -3.84 -6.28
CA ARG A 35 8.03 -3.90 -5.06
C ARG A 35 7.42 -4.84 -4.02
N LEU A 36 6.14 -4.62 -3.70
CA LEU A 36 5.44 -5.46 -2.73
C LEU A 36 5.27 -6.90 -3.23
N ALA A 37 5.06 -7.09 -4.53
CA ALA A 37 4.93 -8.43 -5.10
C ALA A 37 6.27 -9.20 -5.10
N ALA A 38 7.40 -8.52 -5.23
CA ALA A 38 8.72 -9.15 -5.24
C ALA A 38 9.18 -9.55 -3.84
N ASP A 39 8.92 -8.70 -2.85
CA ASP A 39 9.42 -8.90 -1.48
C ASP A 39 8.46 -8.38 -0.39
N PRO A 40 7.32 -9.06 -0.20
CA PRO A 40 6.30 -8.59 0.73
C PRO A 40 6.70 -8.72 2.18
N ASP A 41 7.53 -9.69 2.54
CA ASP A 41 7.93 -9.90 3.94
C ASP A 41 8.78 -8.74 4.46
N ASN A 42 9.64 -8.17 3.61
CA ASN A 42 10.44 -6.99 3.94
C ASN A 42 9.71 -5.66 3.72
N CYS A 43 8.65 -5.63 2.91
CA CYS A 43 7.88 -4.41 2.66
C CYS A 43 6.73 -4.21 3.64
N LEU A 44 6.10 -5.29 4.11
CA LEU A 44 4.97 -5.23 5.02
C LEU A 44 5.47 -4.98 6.44
N GLY A 45 4.84 -4.01 7.12
CA GLY A 45 5.02 -3.76 8.54
C GLY A 45 4.42 -4.85 9.43
N ASP A 46 4.39 -4.60 10.73
CA ASP A 46 4.00 -5.58 11.74
C ASP A 46 2.56 -6.07 11.59
N MET A 47 2.35 -7.31 12.04
CA MET A 47 1.02 -7.92 12.04
C MET A 47 0.22 -7.42 13.24
N VAL A 48 -0.95 -6.83 13.00
CA VAL A 48 -1.89 -6.44 14.07
C VAL A 48 -2.83 -7.61 14.38
N VAL A 49 -2.69 -8.18 15.58
CA VAL A 49 -3.51 -9.27 16.12
C VAL A 49 -4.72 -8.67 16.87
N PRO A 50 -5.94 -9.22 16.76
CA PRO A 50 -6.33 -10.54 16.20
C PRO A 50 -6.59 -10.57 14.69
N PHE A 51 -6.49 -9.44 13.98
CA PHE A 51 -7.07 -9.31 12.65
C PHE A 51 -6.13 -9.69 11.48
N THR A 52 -4.91 -10.16 11.76
CA THR A 52 -3.92 -10.59 10.74
C THR A 52 -3.68 -9.55 9.64
N PHE A 53 -3.80 -8.26 10.00
CA PHE A 53 -3.55 -7.18 9.07
C PHE A 53 -2.06 -6.90 9.01
N ARG A 54 -1.58 -6.56 7.82
CA ARG A 54 -0.26 -5.96 7.62
C ARG A 54 -0.40 -4.66 6.83
N SER A 55 0.53 -3.74 7.02
CA SER A 55 0.52 -2.44 6.33
C SER A 55 1.73 -2.29 5.42
N PHE A 56 1.56 -1.60 4.30
CA PHE A 56 2.66 -1.12 3.46
C PHE A 56 2.61 0.41 3.42
N THR A 57 3.71 1.04 3.79
CA THR A 57 3.83 2.50 3.80
C THR A 57 5.02 2.91 2.94
N PHE A 58 4.82 3.91 2.08
CA PHE A 58 5.89 4.52 1.31
C PHE A 58 5.58 6.00 1.05
N SER A 59 6.63 6.74 0.71
CA SER A 59 6.50 8.12 0.26
C SER A 59 7.04 8.24 -1.16
N LEU A 60 6.38 9.03 -1.99
CA LEU A 60 6.91 9.43 -3.28
C LEU A 60 7.58 10.80 -3.12
N VAL A 61 8.73 10.97 -3.76
CA VAL A 61 9.42 12.27 -3.75
C VAL A 61 8.60 13.22 -4.60
N ASP A 62 8.15 14.31 -3.99
CA ASP A 62 7.56 15.47 -4.66
C ASP A 62 8.36 16.71 -4.26
N ASN A 63 8.27 17.79 -5.03
CA ASN A 63 8.83 19.11 -4.72
C ASN A 63 8.11 19.81 -3.55
N GLN A 64 7.30 19.08 -2.77
CA GLN A 64 6.57 19.59 -1.62
C GLN A 64 7.42 19.53 -0.34
N HIS A 65 7.05 20.36 0.64
CA HIS A 65 7.77 20.47 1.92
C HIS A 65 7.75 19.16 2.72
N PHE A 66 6.71 18.35 2.54
CA PHE A 66 6.61 16.99 3.06
C PHE A 66 6.22 16.05 1.91
N PRO A 67 6.99 14.97 1.65
CA PRO A 67 6.67 14.04 0.59
C PRO A 67 5.36 13.31 0.96
N PRO A 68 4.41 13.15 0.03
CA PRO A 68 3.15 12.51 0.34
C PRO A 68 3.36 11.08 0.84
N HIS A 69 2.66 10.73 1.91
CA HIS A 69 2.66 9.41 2.51
C HIS A 69 1.48 8.60 2.00
N HIS A 70 1.77 7.38 1.55
CA HIS A 70 0.77 6.42 1.09
C HIS A 70 0.80 5.21 2.00
N LEU A 71 -0.36 4.89 2.59
CA LEU A 71 -0.56 3.74 3.45
C LEU A 71 -1.55 2.79 2.79
N PHE A 72 -1.21 1.51 2.75
CA PHE A 72 -2.09 0.44 2.32
C PHE A 72 -2.20 -0.62 3.40
N VAL A 73 -3.41 -1.08 3.69
CA VAL A 73 -3.67 -2.14 4.68
C VAL A 73 -4.13 -3.40 3.95
N PHE A 74 -3.55 -4.54 4.32
CA PHE A 74 -3.77 -5.84 3.70
C PHE A 74 -4.29 -6.83 4.73
N ILE A 75 -5.19 -7.71 4.31
CA ILE A 75 -5.37 -9.00 4.98
C ILE A 75 -4.38 -9.97 4.36
N VAL A 76 -3.61 -10.63 5.22
CA VAL A 76 -2.82 -11.79 4.83
C VAL A 76 -3.73 -13.00 4.96
N ASP A 77 -4.12 -13.60 3.84
CA ASP A 77 -4.83 -14.87 3.85
C ASP A 77 -3.89 -15.94 4.44
N GLN A 78 -4.35 -16.68 5.44
CA GLN A 78 -3.59 -17.75 6.06
C GLN A 78 -3.50 -19.00 5.17
N ASP A 79 -4.26 -19.05 4.07
CA ASP A 79 -4.13 -20.05 3.02
C ASP A 79 -2.82 -19.87 2.25
N GLN A 80 -1.73 -20.44 2.80
CA GLN A 80 -0.37 -20.42 2.24
C GLN A 80 -0.28 -20.95 0.80
N ALA A 81 -1.30 -21.66 0.30
CA ALA A 81 -1.33 -22.18 -1.05
C ALA A 81 -1.60 -21.09 -2.11
N LYS A 82 -2.31 -20.01 -1.76
CA LYS A 82 -2.74 -18.98 -2.74
C LYS A 82 -1.81 -17.77 -2.86
N LYS A 83 -0.96 -17.52 -1.84
CA LYS A 83 0.04 -16.42 -1.81
C LYS A 83 -0.48 -15.12 -2.42
N GLU A 84 -1.61 -14.65 -1.90
CA GLU A 84 -2.31 -13.47 -2.40
C GLU A 84 -2.41 -12.40 -1.30
N LEU A 85 -2.14 -11.16 -1.67
CA LEU A 85 -2.32 -9.99 -0.80
C LEU A 85 -3.55 -9.21 -1.26
N ARG A 86 -4.53 -9.08 -0.36
CA ARG A 86 -5.77 -8.33 -0.61
C ARG A 86 -5.76 -7.01 0.14
N ILE A 87 -5.81 -5.91 -0.62
CA ILE A 87 -5.93 -4.57 -0.03
C ILE A 87 -7.34 -4.38 0.53
N MET A 88 -7.41 -3.96 1.79
CA MET A 88 -8.64 -3.65 2.50
C MET A 88 -8.92 -2.16 2.58
N GLY A 89 -7.86 -1.34 2.60
CA GLY A 89 -7.97 0.11 2.68
C GLY A 89 -6.69 0.79 2.25
N CYS A 90 -6.81 2.06 1.90
CA CYS A 90 -5.70 2.91 1.56
C CYS A 90 -5.91 4.33 2.07
N ARG A 91 -4.83 5.01 2.43
CA ARG A 91 -4.82 6.41 2.83
C ARG A 91 -3.68 7.13 2.12
N HIS A 92 -3.97 8.36 1.73
CA HIS A 92 -2.98 9.33 1.27
C HIS A 92 -2.96 10.50 2.27
N SER A 93 -1.77 10.93 2.66
CA SER A 93 -1.55 12.05 3.59
C SER A 93 -0.44 12.93 3.05
N THR A 94 -0.70 14.23 2.99
CA THR A 94 0.32 15.27 2.69
C THR A 94 0.81 15.97 3.96
N GLU A 95 0.26 15.59 5.12
CA GLU A 95 0.61 16.13 6.43
C GLU A 95 1.78 15.35 7.02
N ALA A 96 2.63 16.04 7.79
CA ALA A 96 3.68 15.41 8.58
C ALA A 96 3.07 14.33 9.49
N PRO A 97 3.73 13.17 9.68
CA PRO A 97 3.25 12.19 10.64
C PRO A 97 3.17 12.85 12.02
N GLU A 98 1.96 12.98 12.57
CA GLU A 98 1.77 13.40 13.95
C GLU A 98 2.49 12.38 14.84
N GLY A 99 3.60 12.82 15.44
CA GLY A 99 4.37 12.00 16.38
C GLY A 99 3.48 11.66 17.58
N ASN A 100 3.31 10.37 17.85
CA ASN A 100 2.93 9.87 19.17
C ASN A 100 4.19 9.66 20.01
#